data_AF-A0A3M1YV43-F1
#
_entry.id   AF-A0A3M1YV43-F1
#
_cell.length_a   1.000
_cell.length_b   1.000
_cell.length_c   1.000
_cell.angle_alpha   90.00
_cell.angle_beta   90.00
_cell.angle_gamma   90.00
#
_symmetry.space_group_name_H-M   'P 1'
#
loop_
_entity.id
_entity.type
_entity.pdbx_description
1 polymer ?
#
loop_
_entity_poly.entity_id
_entity_poly.type
_entity_poly.pdbx_seq_one_letter_code
_entity_poly.pdbx_strand_id
1 'polypeptide(L)'
;MKKHLKKFHPARPPQSEPLDERQVKNSAGGYAWAIDQWALLERFLILGSEGGSYYATEHKLTRENALNVIACINADGVRAVDTIVAISNSGRAPKNETAIFALALAASADNTATRQYALSQLPKVCRTSTHLFSFLEYVKGLRGWGRSLRRAIGEWYLAQSPRQLAYQVVKYRQRNGWTHRDALRLGHPKPRNSVQDVLFKWVTQREASTLSHDERPSDDALTMIWAFEQAQRAQNVEQLVQLITDYDLPREAIPTNYLKDPRVWDALLVRMPLMAMIRNLSNMTKCGLLAPGSDATREVVKRLRNANY
;
A
#
# COMPACT_ATOMS: atom_id res chain seq x y z
N MET A 1 8.66 -22.78 -60.69
CA MET A 1 7.49 -22.25 -59.95
C MET A 1 7.40 -22.70 -58.49
N LYS A 2 7.35 -24.01 -58.16
CA LYS A 2 7.19 -24.50 -56.76
C LYS A 2 8.32 -24.14 -55.76
N LYS A 3 9.52 -23.78 -56.23
CA LYS A 3 10.67 -23.42 -55.37
C LYS A 3 10.59 -22.01 -54.76
N HIS A 4 9.91 -21.07 -55.44
CA HIS A 4 9.72 -19.69 -54.95
C HIS A 4 8.56 -19.61 -53.96
N LEU A 5 7.45 -20.32 -54.23
CA LEU A 5 6.30 -20.37 -53.32
C LEU A 5 6.57 -21.08 -51.99
N LYS A 6 7.59 -21.96 -51.89
CA LYS A 6 8.06 -22.53 -50.60
C LYS A 6 8.85 -21.51 -49.75
N LYS A 7 9.30 -20.42 -50.35
CA LYS A 7 10.17 -19.40 -49.71
C LYS A 7 9.48 -18.06 -49.52
N PHE A 8 8.30 -17.87 -50.12
CA PHE A 8 7.54 -16.64 -50.05
C PHE A 8 6.05 -16.99 -49.88
N HIS A 9 5.57 -16.89 -48.65
CA HIS A 9 4.20 -17.19 -48.24
C HIS A 9 3.51 -15.92 -47.71
N PRO A 10 2.99 -15.03 -48.58
CA PRO A 10 2.49 -13.72 -48.16
C PRO A 10 1.30 -13.81 -47.20
N ALA A 11 0.51 -14.89 -47.24
CA ALA A 11 -0.61 -15.10 -46.32
C ALA A 11 -0.20 -15.73 -44.97
N ARG A 12 1.01 -16.29 -44.87
CA ARG A 12 1.55 -16.97 -43.68
C ARG A 12 3.09 -16.85 -43.65
N PRO A 13 3.63 -15.62 -43.54
CA PRO A 13 5.06 -15.45 -43.46
C PRO A 13 5.60 -16.06 -42.16
N PRO A 14 6.88 -16.46 -42.10
CA PRO A 14 7.51 -16.84 -40.85
C PRO A 14 7.47 -15.66 -39.87
N GLN A 15 7.53 -15.93 -38.56
CA GLN A 15 7.43 -14.88 -37.53
C GLN A 15 8.56 -13.81 -37.64
N SER A 16 9.66 -14.10 -38.34
CA SER A 16 10.73 -13.16 -38.65
C SER A 16 10.36 -12.11 -39.70
N GLU A 17 9.19 -12.20 -40.32
CA GLU A 17 8.65 -11.29 -41.32
C GLU A 17 7.25 -10.80 -40.89
N PRO A 18 6.87 -9.55 -41.19
CA PRO A 18 5.55 -9.03 -40.84
C PRO A 18 4.46 -9.69 -41.70
N LEU A 19 3.37 -10.12 -41.06
CA LEU A 19 2.12 -10.51 -41.73
C LEU A 19 1.31 -9.30 -42.18
N ASP A 20 1.40 -8.20 -41.44
CA ASP A 20 0.61 -6.98 -41.63
C ASP A 20 1.47 -5.76 -41.26
N GLU A 21 1.26 -4.63 -41.94
CA GLU A 21 2.03 -3.40 -41.72
C GLU A 21 1.90 -2.82 -40.30
N ARG A 22 0.84 -3.18 -39.58
CA ARG A 22 0.60 -2.77 -38.18
C ARG A 22 1.41 -3.58 -37.17
N GLN A 23 2.09 -4.64 -37.58
CA GLN A 23 2.93 -5.43 -36.68
C GLN A 23 4.25 -4.71 -36.39
N VAL A 24 4.69 -4.83 -35.14
CA VAL A 24 5.96 -4.32 -34.64
C VAL A 24 6.88 -5.46 -34.25
N LYS A 25 8.18 -5.21 -34.30
CA LYS A 25 9.20 -6.20 -33.89
C LYS A 25 9.22 -6.32 -32.36
N ASN A 26 9.10 -7.54 -31.85
CA ASN A 26 9.20 -7.84 -30.43
C ASN A 26 10.67 -8.04 -30.00
N SER A 27 10.89 -8.22 -28.70
CA SER A 27 12.23 -8.36 -28.12
C SER A 27 13.00 -9.62 -28.57
N ALA A 28 12.31 -10.65 -29.06
CA ALA A 28 12.92 -11.86 -29.63
C ALA A 28 13.19 -11.74 -31.15
N GLY A 29 12.88 -10.59 -31.74
CA GLY A 29 13.12 -10.29 -33.15
C GLY A 29 12.02 -10.74 -34.12
N GLY A 30 10.93 -11.35 -33.62
CA GLY A 30 9.76 -11.68 -34.42
C GLY A 30 8.72 -10.54 -34.45
N TYR A 31 7.73 -10.63 -35.34
CA TYR A 31 6.68 -9.62 -35.49
C TYR A 31 5.41 -10.00 -34.68
N ALA A 32 4.84 -9.00 -34.01
CA ALA A 32 3.62 -9.11 -33.21
C ALA A 32 2.83 -7.79 -33.25
N TRP A 33 1.58 -7.78 -32.80
CA TRP A 33 0.81 -6.54 -32.69
C TRP A 33 1.20 -5.76 -31.45
N ALA A 34 1.28 -4.43 -31.60
CA ALA A 34 1.45 -3.53 -30.47
C ALA A 34 0.21 -3.60 -29.56
N ILE A 35 0.44 -3.67 -28.26
CA ILE A 35 -0.63 -3.56 -27.26
C ILE A 35 -1.00 -2.08 -27.14
N ASP A 36 -2.29 -1.80 -27.02
CA ASP A 36 -2.77 -0.43 -26.83
C ASP A 36 -2.31 0.15 -25.47
N GLN A 37 -2.16 1.46 -25.41
CA GLN A 37 -1.63 2.15 -24.23
C GLN A 37 -2.47 1.91 -22.96
N TRP A 38 -3.78 1.69 -23.09
CA TRP A 38 -4.67 1.47 -21.95
C TRP A 38 -4.52 0.05 -21.40
N ALA A 39 -4.40 -0.95 -22.27
CA ALA A 39 -4.06 -2.31 -21.86
C ALA A 39 -2.64 -2.39 -21.26
N LEU A 40 -1.69 -1.60 -21.77
CA LEU A 40 -0.37 -1.47 -21.14
C LEU A 40 -0.44 -0.83 -19.75
N LEU A 41 -1.29 0.19 -19.56
CA LEU A 41 -1.55 0.78 -18.25
C LEU A 41 -2.08 -0.27 -17.27
N GLU A 42 -3.11 -1.04 -17.65
CA GLU A 42 -3.64 -2.11 -16.79
C GLU A 42 -2.58 -3.16 -16.46
N ARG A 43 -1.82 -3.60 -17.48
CA ARG A 43 -0.73 -4.57 -17.30
C ARG A 43 0.29 -4.07 -16.31
N PHE A 44 0.72 -2.81 -16.44
CA PHE A 44 1.67 -2.23 -15.50
C PHE A 44 1.09 -2.17 -14.09
N LEU A 45 -0.16 -1.70 -13.93
CA LEU A 45 -0.81 -1.60 -12.62
C LEU A 45 -0.96 -2.96 -11.91
N ILE A 46 -1.09 -4.06 -12.66
CA ILE A 46 -1.24 -5.41 -12.12
C ILE A 46 0.11 -6.09 -11.88
N LEU A 47 1.02 -6.02 -12.84
CA LEU A 47 2.28 -6.79 -12.83
C LEU A 47 3.47 -6.00 -12.27
N GLY A 48 3.44 -4.67 -12.33
CA GLY A 48 4.58 -3.83 -12.04
C GLY A 48 5.73 -4.03 -13.03
N SER A 49 6.95 -3.73 -12.59
CA SER A 49 8.19 -3.86 -13.37
C SER A 49 9.37 -4.45 -12.57
N GLU A 50 9.14 -4.81 -11.31
CA GLU A 50 10.16 -5.36 -10.39
C GLU A 50 10.73 -6.68 -10.92
N GLY A 51 12.05 -6.83 -10.87
CA GLY A 51 12.77 -7.99 -11.40
C GLY A 51 12.94 -7.98 -12.94
N GLY A 52 12.35 -7.01 -13.64
CA GLY A 52 12.40 -6.95 -15.09
C GLY A 52 11.57 -8.03 -15.78
N SER A 53 11.98 -8.40 -16.99
CA SER A 53 11.51 -9.58 -17.70
C SER A 53 12.70 -10.34 -18.27
N TYR A 54 12.46 -11.54 -18.80
CA TYR A 54 13.51 -12.30 -19.50
C TYR A 54 14.21 -11.47 -20.61
N TYR A 55 13.51 -10.51 -21.22
CA TYR A 55 14.00 -9.73 -22.34
C TYR A 55 14.33 -8.26 -22.04
N ALA A 56 14.11 -7.79 -20.80
CA ALA A 56 14.29 -6.37 -20.46
C ALA A 56 14.61 -6.18 -18.99
N THR A 57 15.52 -5.25 -18.69
CA THR A 57 15.87 -4.89 -17.32
C THR A 57 14.71 -4.17 -16.61
N GLU A 58 14.69 -4.25 -15.28
CA GLU A 58 13.72 -3.52 -14.43
C GLU A 58 13.73 -2.01 -14.73
N HIS A 59 14.91 -1.40 -14.85
CA HIS A 59 15.03 0.03 -15.16
C HIS A 59 14.35 0.40 -16.49
N LYS A 60 14.59 -0.40 -17.54
CA LYS A 60 13.99 -0.17 -18.86
C LYS A 60 12.47 -0.29 -18.78
N LEU A 61 11.95 -1.36 -18.18
CA LEU A 61 10.52 -1.57 -18.05
C LEU A 61 9.84 -0.48 -17.21
N THR A 62 10.46 -0.07 -16.11
CA THR A 62 9.92 1.01 -15.27
C THR A 62 9.81 2.31 -16.07
N ARG A 63 10.85 2.67 -16.84
CA ARG A 63 10.84 3.88 -17.67
C ARG A 63 9.78 3.82 -18.77
N GLU A 64 9.72 2.72 -19.51
CA GLU A 64 8.74 2.55 -20.60
C GLU A 64 7.29 2.61 -20.08
N ASN A 65 7.01 1.93 -18.97
CA ASN A 65 5.68 1.95 -18.36
C ASN A 65 5.34 3.33 -17.78
N ALA A 66 6.29 4.03 -17.13
CA ALA A 66 6.05 5.38 -16.63
C ALA A 66 5.70 6.36 -17.78
N LEU A 67 6.40 6.26 -18.91
CA LEU A 67 6.08 7.04 -20.11
C LEU A 67 4.70 6.70 -20.67
N ASN A 68 4.31 5.42 -20.67
CA ASN A 68 2.97 5.00 -21.07
C ASN A 68 1.88 5.55 -20.13
N VAL A 69 2.12 5.57 -18.81
CA VAL A 69 1.20 6.17 -17.83
C VAL A 69 1.03 7.66 -18.12
N ILE A 70 2.12 8.39 -18.38
CA ILE A 70 2.08 9.81 -18.76
C ILE A 70 1.31 10.02 -20.07
N ALA A 71 1.52 9.16 -21.08
CA ALA A 71 0.78 9.22 -22.33
C ALA A 71 -0.73 9.02 -22.13
N CYS A 72 -1.13 8.07 -21.29
CA CYS A 72 -2.54 7.85 -20.93
C CYS A 72 -3.12 9.07 -20.19
N ILE A 73 -2.38 9.65 -19.24
CA ILE A 73 -2.78 10.85 -18.52
C ILE A 73 -3.00 12.04 -19.46
N ASN A 74 -2.11 12.22 -20.44
CA ASN A 74 -2.21 13.31 -21.41
C ASN A 74 -3.35 13.09 -22.41
N ALA A 75 -3.64 11.84 -22.76
CA ALA A 75 -4.75 11.49 -23.64
C ALA A 75 -6.12 11.67 -22.95
N ASP A 76 -6.26 11.16 -21.72
CA ASP A 76 -7.47 11.30 -20.89
C ASP A 76 -7.13 11.08 -19.40
N GLY A 77 -6.90 12.18 -18.70
CA GLY A 77 -6.48 12.16 -17.30
C GLY A 77 -7.54 11.60 -16.35
N VAL A 78 -8.83 11.78 -16.64
CA VAL A 78 -9.91 11.24 -15.80
C VAL A 78 -9.95 9.73 -15.95
N ARG A 79 -9.97 9.22 -17.19
CA ARG A 79 -9.95 7.78 -17.47
C ARG A 79 -8.71 7.10 -16.89
N ALA A 80 -7.53 7.72 -16.98
CA ALA A 80 -6.30 7.18 -16.40
C ALA A 80 -6.43 7.04 -14.87
N VAL A 81 -6.89 8.09 -14.18
CA VAL A 81 -7.10 8.06 -12.73
C VAL A 81 -8.16 7.03 -12.33
N ASP A 82 -9.27 6.94 -13.07
CA ASP A 82 -10.33 5.95 -12.80
C ASP A 82 -9.81 4.52 -12.95
N THR A 83 -8.98 4.25 -13.96
CA THR A 83 -8.34 2.95 -14.16
C THR A 83 -7.41 2.60 -13.00
N ILE A 84 -6.60 3.56 -12.53
CA ILE A 84 -5.72 3.39 -11.36
C ILE A 84 -6.54 3.03 -10.11
N VAL A 85 -7.61 3.77 -9.86
CA VAL A 85 -8.50 3.54 -8.71
C VAL A 85 -9.20 2.18 -8.80
N ALA A 86 -9.71 1.82 -9.98
CA ALA A 86 -10.40 0.55 -10.20
C ALA A 86 -9.49 -0.66 -9.94
N ILE A 87 -8.25 -0.64 -10.44
CA ILE A 87 -7.30 -1.74 -10.20
C ILE A 87 -6.86 -1.78 -8.74
N SER A 88 -6.63 -0.63 -8.10
CA SER A 88 -6.29 -0.56 -6.67
C SER A 88 -7.40 -1.15 -5.79
N ASN A 89 -8.67 -0.82 -6.08
CA ASN A 89 -9.81 -1.22 -5.28
C ASN A 89 -10.24 -2.67 -5.48
N SER A 90 -10.17 -3.17 -6.71
CA SER A 90 -10.60 -4.54 -7.05
C SER A 90 -9.67 -5.64 -6.54
N GLY A 91 -8.51 -5.29 -5.98
CA GLY A 91 -7.54 -6.27 -5.47
C GLY A 91 -6.90 -7.13 -6.56
N ARG A 92 -7.01 -6.72 -7.84
CA ARG A 92 -6.44 -7.44 -9.00
C ARG A 92 -4.91 -7.47 -9.00
N ALA A 93 -4.28 -6.50 -8.35
CA ALA A 93 -2.82 -6.38 -8.26
C ALA A 93 -2.31 -6.97 -6.93
N PRO A 94 -1.30 -7.86 -6.95
CA PRO A 94 -0.70 -8.40 -5.72
C PRO A 94 -0.04 -7.34 -4.84
N LYS A 95 0.44 -6.24 -5.44
CA LYS A 95 1.04 -5.10 -4.74
C LYS A 95 0.34 -3.82 -5.18
N ASN A 96 0.04 -2.93 -4.21
CA ASN A 96 -0.61 -1.65 -4.50
C ASN A 96 0.38 -0.54 -4.90
N GLU A 97 1.69 -0.80 -4.79
CA GLU A 97 2.76 0.19 -5.01
C GLU A 97 2.67 0.84 -6.40
N THR A 98 2.40 0.05 -7.44
CA THR A 98 2.35 0.55 -8.81
C THR A 98 1.17 1.51 -9.05
N ALA A 99 0.01 1.24 -8.43
CA ALA A 99 -1.12 2.16 -8.47
C ALA A 99 -0.82 3.47 -7.73
N ILE A 100 -0.06 3.41 -6.62
CA ILE A 100 0.37 4.59 -5.88
C ILE A 100 1.33 5.44 -6.72
N PHE A 101 2.30 4.80 -7.39
CA PHE A 101 3.22 5.48 -8.31
C PHE A 101 2.49 6.14 -9.48
N ALA A 102 1.56 5.43 -10.13
CA ALA A 102 0.77 5.97 -11.23
C ALA A 102 -0.12 7.14 -10.77
N LEU A 103 -0.71 7.05 -9.56
CA LEU A 103 -1.46 8.17 -8.98
C LEU A 103 -0.56 9.37 -8.69
N ALA A 104 0.69 9.15 -8.25
CA ALA A 104 1.66 10.22 -8.04
C ALA A 104 2.03 10.93 -9.35
N LEU A 105 2.16 10.19 -10.47
CA LEU A 105 2.32 10.76 -11.81
C LEU A 105 1.10 11.61 -12.22
N ALA A 106 -0.12 11.09 -12.05
CA ALA A 106 -1.34 11.84 -12.35
C ALA A 106 -1.51 13.08 -11.45
N ALA A 107 -1.15 12.97 -10.17
CA ALA A 107 -1.07 14.08 -9.25
C ALA A 107 0.08 15.04 -9.56
N SER A 108 0.96 14.75 -10.51
CA SER A 108 2.05 15.62 -10.96
C SER A 108 1.87 16.13 -12.39
N ALA A 109 0.77 15.75 -13.05
CA ALA A 109 0.45 16.15 -14.41
C ALA A 109 0.36 17.67 -14.58
N ASP A 110 0.68 18.17 -15.78
CA ASP A 110 0.57 19.59 -16.14
C ASP A 110 -0.88 20.08 -16.13
N ASN A 111 -1.81 19.22 -16.55
CA ASN A 111 -3.24 19.52 -16.53
C ASN A 111 -3.76 19.65 -15.09
N THR A 112 -4.23 20.85 -14.74
CA THR A 112 -4.72 21.17 -13.39
C THR A 112 -5.93 20.33 -12.98
N ALA A 113 -6.88 20.07 -13.89
CA ALA A 113 -8.08 19.29 -13.57
C ALA A 113 -7.71 17.84 -13.25
N THR A 114 -6.81 17.23 -14.03
CA THR A 114 -6.30 15.87 -13.78
C THR A 114 -5.59 15.79 -12.44
N ARG A 115 -4.71 16.76 -12.15
CA ARG A 115 -3.99 16.85 -10.88
C ARG A 115 -4.94 16.93 -9.68
N GLN A 116 -5.96 17.79 -9.76
CA GLN A 116 -6.95 17.94 -8.70
C GLN A 116 -7.79 16.66 -8.53
N TYR A 117 -8.18 16.05 -9.65
CA TYR A 117 -8.93 14.79 -9.64
C TYR A 117 -8.13 13.66 -9.01
N ALA A 118 -6.88 13.44 -9.44
CA ALA A 118 -5.97 12.45 -8.85
C ALA A 118 -5.82 12.64 -7.32
N LEU A 119 -5.60 13.88 -6.87
CA LEU A 119 -5.50 14.19 -5.44
C LEU A 119 -6.81 13.93 -4.68
N SER A 120 -7.98 14.13 -5.30
CA SER A 120 -9.28 13.79 -4.70
C SER A 120 -9.48 12.27 -4.53
N GLN A 121 -8.85 11.47 -5.39
CA GLN A 121 -8.91 10.00 -5.31
C GLN A 121 -7.84 9.40 -4.39
N LEU A 122 -6.96 10.23 -3.81
CA LEU A 122 -5.88 9.78 -2.92
C LEU A 122 -6.34 8.81 -1.82
N PRO A 123 -7.43 9.04 -1.07
CA PRO A 123 -7.85 8.11 -0.02
C PRO A 123 -8.29 6.73 -0.53
N LYS A 124 -8.76 6.63 -1.79
CA LYS A 124 -9.19 5.35 -2.37
C LYS A 124 -8.00 4.45 -2.70
N VAL A 125 -6.93 5.03 -3.22
CA VAL A 125 -5.69 4.29 -3.54
C VAL A 125 -4.83 4.11 -2.29
N CYS A 126 -4.63 5.19 -1.53
CA CYS A 126 -3.78 5.23 -0.34
C CYS A 126 -4.58 4.93 0.95
N ARG A 127 -5.03 3.69 1.11
CA ARG A 127 -5.85 3.26 2.26
C ARG A 127 -5.15 3.15 3.62
N THR A 128 -3.82 3.21 3.66
CA THR A 128 -3.02 3.10 4.90
C THR A 128 -1.90 4.14 4.92
N SER A 129 -1.31 4.41 6.09
CA SER A 129 -0.17 5.33 6.17
C SER A 129 1.01 4.83 5.36
N THR A 130 1.23 3.52 5.28
CA THR A 130 2.25 2.94 4.39
C THR A 130 2.02 3.36 2.93
N HIS A 131 0.77 3.35 2.46
CA HIS A 131 0.46 3.82 1.11
C HIS A 131 0.66 5.33 0.98
N LEU A 132 0.17 6.11 1.96
CA LEU A 132 0.35 7.57 1.96
C LEU A 132 1.84 7.94 1.92
N PHE A 133 2.68 7.31 2.73
CA PHE A 133 4.12 7.56 2.78
C PHE A 133 4.83 7.17 1.47
N SER A 134 4.40 6.10 0.83
CA SER A 134 4.92 5.72 -0.49
C SER A 134 4.52 6.76 -1.54
N PHE A 135 3.28 7.26 -1.50
CA PHE A 135 2.83 8.38 -2.33
C PHE A 135 3.66 9.65 -2.10
N LEU A 136 3.92 10.01 -0.84
CA LEU A 136 4.74 11.18 -0.50
C LEU A 136 6.16 11.07 -1.06
N GLU A 137 6.76 9.88 -0.99
CA GLU A 137 8.09 9.64 -1.54
C GLU A 137 8.12 9.79 -3.06
N TYR A 138 7.13 9.24 -3.78
CA TYR A 138 7.03 9.44 -5.22
C TYR A 138 6.81 10.91 -5.59
N VAL A 139 5.87 11.58 -4.91
CA VAL A 139 5.57 12.99 -5.19
C VAL A 139 6.76 13.90 -4.92
N LYS A 140 7.57 13.61 -3.90
CA LYS A 140 8.83 14.33 -3.61
C LYS A 140 9.80 14.34 -4.80
N GLY A 141 9.87 13.23 -5.55
CA GLY A 141 10.71 13.13 -6.75
C GLY A 141 10.07 13.70 -8.03
N LEU A 142 8.75 13.93 -8.04
CA LEU A 142 8.00 14.29 -9.25
C LEU A 142 7.57 15.76 -9.30
N ARG A 143 7.33 16.42 -8.15
CA ARG A 143 6.80 17.80 -8.12
C ARG A 143 7.08 18.54 -6.81
N GLY A 144 6.88 19.86 -6.83
CA GLY A 144 6.93 20.71 -5.63
C GLY A 144 5.66 20.68 -4.75
N TRP A 145 5.79 21.21 -3.54
CA TRP A 145 4.73 21.30 -2.53
C TRP A 145 3.79 22.48 -2.74
N GLY A 146 2.73 22.27 -3.52
CA GLY A 146 1.66 23.24 -3.75
C GLY A 146 0.50 23.16 -2.75
N ARG A 147 -0.37 24.18 -2.75
CA ARG A 147 -1.56 24.24 -1.88
C ARG A 147 -2.49 23.03 -2.03
N SER A 148 -2.70 22.53 -3.25
CA SER A 148 -3.58 21.38 -3.50
C SER A 148 -3.04 20.08 -2.89
N LEU A 149 -1.74 19.85 -2.98
CA LEU A 149 -1.09 18.69 -2.37
C LEU A 149 -1.18 18.74 -0.84
N ARG A 150 -0.83 19.89 -0.23
CA ARG A 150 -0.95 20.08 1.23
C ARG A 150 -2.37 19.80 1.71
N ARG A 151 -3.38 20.34 1.00
CA ARG A 151 -4.79 20.11 1.30
C ARG A 151 -5.16 18.63 1.20
N ALA A 152 -4.76 17.95 0.13
CA ALA A 152 -5.09 16.53 -0.06
C ALA A 152 -4.50 15.64 1.04
N ILE A 153 -3.26 15.91 1.45
CA ILE A 153 -2.62 15.20 2.57
C ILE A 153 -3.35 15.51 3.88
N GLY A 154 -3.67 16.77 4.14
CA GLY A 154 -4.45 17.16 5.32
C GLY A 154 -5.81 16.47 5.36
N GLU A 155 -6.56 16.49 4.26
CA GLU A 155 -7.87 15.84 4.15
C GLU A 155 -7.78 14.31 4.33
N TRP A 156 -6.68 13.66 3.93
CA TRP A 156 -6.48 12.24 4.18
C TRP A 156 -6.50 11.90 5.69
N TYR A 157 -5.94 12.78 6.52
CA TYR A 157 -6.00 12.63 7.99
C TYR A 157 -7.38 13.01 8.53
N LEU A 158 -7.96 14.12 8.06
CA LEU A 158 -9.22 14.64 8.58
C LEU A 158 -10.45 13.80 8.22
N ALA A 159 -10.38 13.02 7.14
CA ALA A 159 -11.45 12.12 6.71
C ALA A 159 -11.56 10.85 7.56
N GLN A 160 -10.55 10.51 8.37
CA GLN A 160 -10.56 9.30 9.18
C GLN A 160 -11.31 9.51 10.50
N SER A 161 -11.98 8.46 10.97
CA SER A 161 -12.46 8.46 12.34
C SER A 161 -11.28 8.52 13.31
N PRO A 162 -11.44 9.10 14.52
CA PRO A 162 -10.36 9.15 15.50
C PRO A 162 -9.75 7.78 15.77
N ARG A 163 -10.59 6.74 15.86
CA ARG A 163 -10.17 5.36 16.09
C ARG A 163 -9.32 4.79 14.95
N GLN A 164 -9.72 5.02 13.71
CA GLN A 164 -8.93 4.63 12.53
C GLN A 164 -7.59 5.36 12.50
N LEU A 165 -7.59 6.66 12.80
CA LEU A 165 -6.36 7.44 12.86
C LEU A 165 -5.41 6.91 13.93
N ALA A 166 -5.90 6.61 15.14
CA ALA A 166 -5.12 6.00 16.21
C ALA A 166 -4.48 4.66 15.76
N TYR A 167 -5.27 3.82 15.09
CA TYR A 167 -4.77 2.57 14.52
C TYR A 167 -3.66 2.80 13.48
N GLN A 168 -3.85 3.77 12.57
CA GLN A 168 -2.85 4.10 11.55
C GLN A 168 -1.52 4.53 12.18
N VAL A 169 -1.56 5.42 13.19
CA VAL A 169 -0.33 5.94 13.82
C VAL A 169 0.39 4.91 14.68
N VAL A 170 -0.33 3.98 15.32
CA VAL A 170 0.28 2.89 16.10
C VAL A 170 0.87 1.83 15.16
N LYS A 171 0.10 1.42 14.15
CA LYS A 171 0.49 0.30 13.29
C LYS A 171 1.52 0.67 12.23
N TYR A 172 1.34 1.81 11.58
CA TYR A 172 2.11 2.21 10.40
C TYR A 172 2.95 3.46 10.67
N ARG A 173 3.85 3.35 11.66
CA ARG A 173 4.64 4.48 12.19
C ARG A 173 5.52 5.18 11.15
N GLN A 174 6.16 4.42 10.25
CA GLN A 174 7.04 4.94 9.21
C GLN A 174 7.13 4.02 7.98
N ARG A 175 7.46 4.59 6.83
CA ARG A 175 7.77 3.87 5.58
C ARG A 175 8.58 4.78 4.66
N ASN A 176 9.56 4.22 3.95
CA ASN A 176 10.37 4.96 2.96
C ASN A 176 10.96 6.29 3.52
N GLY A 177 11.36 6.30 4.79
CA GLY A 177 11.89 7.50 5.47
C GLY A 177 10.83 8.54 5.89
N TRP A 178 9.55 8.33 5.59
CA TRP A 178 8.46 9.21 6.01
C TRP A 178 7.81 8.74 7.30
N THR A 179 7.43 9.70 8.14
CA THR A 179 6.62 9.49 9.35
C THR A 179 5.33 10.28 9.31
N HIS A 180 4.41 9.97 10.23
CA HIS A 180 3.20 10.77 10.44
C HIS A 180 3.52 12.22 10.83
N ARG A 181 4.59 12.45 11.59
CA ARG A 181 5.02 13.79 12.00
C ARG A 181 5.38 14.63 10.78
N ASP A 182 6.08 14.07 9.80
CA ASP A 182 6.48 14.78 8.58
C ASP A 182 5.25 15.12 7.74
N ALA A 183 4.37 14.15 7.53
CA ALA A 183 3.15 14.33 6.74
C ALA A 183 2.20 15.37 7.37
N LEU A 184 2.01 15.34 8.70
CA LEU A 184 1.21 16.33 9.42
C LEU A 184 1.84 17.73 9.36
N ARG A 185 3.16 17.83 9.52
CA ARG A 185 3.88 19.11 9.44
C ARG A 185 3.78 19.74 8.05
N LEU A 186 3.78 18.95 6.98
CA LEU A 186 3.67 19.49 5.62
C LEU A 186 2.22 19.72 5.18
N GLY A 187 1.30 18.87 5.62
CA GLY A 187 -0.13 18.99 5.31
C GLY A 187 -0.84 20.10 6.09
N HIS A 188 -0.34 20.44 7.30
CA HIS A 188 -0.93 21.38 8.23
C HIS A 188 -2.47 21.21 8.43
N PRO A 189 -2.98 19.98 8.64
CA PRO A 189 -4.41 19.80 8.87
C PRO A 189 -4.82 20.49 10.17
N LYS A 190 -5.97 21.17 10.15
CA LYS A 190 -6.62 21.66 11.36
C LYS A 190 -7.57 20.58 11.90
N PRO A 191 -7.38 20.08 13.13
CA PRO A 191 -8.26 19.07 13.71
C PRO A 191 -9.74 19.47 13.64
N ARG A 192 -10.63 18.49 13.40
CA ARG A 192 -12.09 18.72 13.39
C ARG A 192 -12.74 18.58 14.77
N ASN A 193 -12.04 17.97 15.72
CA ASN A 193 -12.51 17.75 17.09
C ASN A 193 -11.32 17.65 18.07
N SER A 194 -11.62 17.68 19.36
CA SER A 194 -10.63 17.61 20.44
C SER A 194 -9.81 16.32 20.41
N VAL A 195 -10.41 15.18 20.06
CA VAL A 195 -9.70 13.88 19.99
C VAL A 195 -8.63 13.91 18.89
N GLN A 196 -8.97 14.37 17.69
CA GLN A 196 -8.00 14.54 16.60
C GLN A 196 -6.90 15.55 16.98
N ASP A 197 -7.24 16.62 17.70
CA ASP A 197 -6.25 17.60 18.17
C ASP A 197 -5.24 16.94 19.11
N VAL A 198 -5.71 16.16 20.08
CA VAL A 198 -4.84 15.38 20.98
C VAL A 198 -4.00 14.37 20.21
N LEU A 199 -4.56 13.64 19.24
CA LEU A 199 -3.81 12.70 18.41
C LEU A 199 -2.71 13.38 17.58
N PHE A 200 -3.03 14.50 16.93
CA PHE A 200 -2.03 15.25 16.14
C PHE A 200 -0.94 15.82 17.04
N LYS A 201 -1.29 16.33 18.23
CA LYS A 201 -0.32 16.78 19.23
C LYS A 201 0.57 15.64 19.71
N TRP A 202 0.03 14.46 20.03
CA TRP A 202 0.85 13.31 20.41
C TRP A 202 1.86 12.92 19.32
N VAL A 203 1.45 12.92 18.04
CA VAL A 203 2.39 12.63 16.93
C VAL A 203 3.46 13.72 16.79
N THR A 204 3.07 14.99 16.87
CA THR A 204 3.94 16.13 16.52
C THR A 204 4.73 16.71 17.70
N GLN A 205 4.31 16.44 18.94
CA GLN A 205 4.80 16.98 20.20
C GLN A 205 4.68 15.91 21.32
N ARG A 206 5.24 14.72 21.08
CA ARG A 206 5.07 13.54 21.94
C ARG A 206 5.49 13.78 23.40
N GLU A 207 6.53 14.59 23.61
CA GLU A 207 7.07 14.91 24.93
C GLU A 207 6.07 15.71 25.79
N ALA A 208 5.18 16.49 25.16
CA ALA A 208 4.16 17.29 25.83
C ALA A 208 2.82 16.54 26.00
N SER A 209 2.72 15.30 25.53
CA SER A 209 1.46 14.56 25.54
C SER A 209 1.16 13.94 26.90
N THR A 210 -0.08 14.11 27.37
CA THR A 210 -0.59 13.47 28.60
C THR A 210 -0.90 11.98 28.43
N LEU A 211 -1.05 11.49 27.19
CA LEU A 211 -1.33 10.06 26.90
C LEU A 211 -0.23 9.08 27.33
N SER A 212 0.91 9.60 27.76
CA SER A 212 2.03 8.83 28.31
C SER A 212 1.88 8.53 29.81
N HIS A 213 0.88 9.09 30.50
CA HIS A 213 0.64 8.91 31.94
C HIS A 213 -0.18 7.64 32.25
N ASP A 214 -0.29 7.28 33.53
CA ASP A 214 -0.94 6.04 33.98
C ASP A 214 -2.47 6.09 33.90
N GLU A 215 -3.08 7.28 33.97
CA GLU A 215 -4.53 7.42 33.90
C GLU A 215 -5.06 7.10 32.48
N ARG A 216 -6.00 6.16 32.41
CA ARG A 216 -6.61 5.72 31.16
C ARG A 216 -7.63 6.77 30.66
N PRO A 217 -7.52 7.24 29.40
CA PRO A 217 -8.54 8.10 28.80
C PRO A 217 -9.89 7.39 28.61
N SER A 218 -10.98 8.15 28.56
CA SER A 218 -12.33 7.61 28.30
C SER A 218 -12.63 7.36 26.82
N ASP A 219 -12.02 8.12 25.91
CA ASP A 219 -12.20 7.97 24.47
C ASP A 219 -11.44 6.74 23.92
N ASP A 220 -12.09 5.96 23.05
CA ASP A 220 -11.54 4.72 22.49
C ASP A 220 -10.27 4.94 21.64
N ALA A 221 -10.20 6.02 20.87
CA ALA A 221 -9.03 6.34 20.06
C ALA A 221 -7.83 6.70 20.94
N LEU A 222 -8.06 7.53 21.95
CA LEU A 222 -7.03 7.91 22.92
C LEU A 222 -6.59 6.72 23.78
N THR A 223 -7.53 5.85 24.15
CA THR A 223 -7.26 4.61 24.89
C THR A 223 -6.26 3.72 24.16
N MET A 224 -6.34 3.58 22.83
CA MET A 224 -5.33 2.79 22.11
C MET A 224 -3.95 3.42 22.10
N ILE A 225 -3.85 4.74 21.99
CA ILE A 225 -2.55 5.40 22.10
C ILE A 225 -1.96 5.18 23.48
N TRP A 226 -2.78 5.37 24.53
CA TRP A 226 -2.40 5.06 25.90
C TRP A 226 -1.96 3.60 26.04
N ALA A 227 -2.74 2.62 25.56
CA ALA A 227 -2.42 1.20 25.65
C ALA A 227 -1.14 0.86 24.88
N PHE A 228 -0.87 1.52 23.76
CA PHE A 228 0.40 1.41 23.04
C PHE A 228 1.58 1.91 23.89
N GLU A 229 1.45 3.07 24.55
CA GLU A 229 2.48 3.60 25.46
C GLU A 229 2.71 2.66 26.65
N GLN A 230 1.65 2.10 27.25
CA GLN A 230 1.75 1.10 28.30
C GLN A 230 2.46 -0.18 27.80
N ALA A 231 2.12 -0.64 26.59
CA ALA A 231 2.79 -1.79 25.98
C ALA A 231 4.29 -1.55 25.74
N GLN A 232 4.72 -0.30 25.47
CA GLN A 232 6.15 0.02 25.34
C GLN A 232 6.89 -0.08 26.69
N ARG A 233 6.18 0.00 27.82
CA ARG A 233 6.75 -0.02 29.18
C ARG A 233 6.48 -1.31 29.94
N ALA A 234 5.76 -2.26 29.33
CA ALA A 234 5.42 -3.52 29.96
C ALA A 234 6.66 -4.28 30.42
N GLN A 235 6.61 -4.79 31.65
CA GLN A 235 7.73 -5.46 32.32
C GLN A 235 7.66 -6.98 32.18
N ASN A 236 6.50 -7.53 31.79
CA ASN A 236 6.29 -8.96 31.66
C ASN A 236 5.25 -9.28 30.57
N VAL A 237 5.13 -10.57 30.27
CA VAL A 237 4.26 -11.09 29.21
C VAL A 237 2.79 -10.97 29.60
N GLU A 238 2.46 -11.15 30.87
CA GLU A 238 1.10 -11.11 31.40
C GLU A 238 0.46 -9.74 31.17
N GLN A 239 1.21 -8.66 31.45
CA GLN A 239 0.80 -7.29 31.17
C GLN A 239 0.51 -7.07 29.67
N LEU A 240 1.37 -7.59 28.79
CA LEU A 240 1.17 -7.44 27.34
C LEU A 240 -0.02 -8.23 26.84
N VAL A 241 -0.22 -9.46 27.30
CA VAL A 241 -1.38 -10.29 26.94
C VAL A 241 -2.68 -9.58 27.34
N GLN A 242 -2.72 -8.99 28.54
CA GLN A 242 -3.87 -8.20 28.98
C GLN A 242 -4.11 -6.99 28.08
N LEU A 243 -3.06 -6.21 27.78
CA LEU A 243 -3.15 -5.03 26.91
C LEU A 243 -3.61 -5.38 25.48
N ILE A 244 -3.14 -6.49 24.92
CA ILE A 244 -3.57 -6.97 23.60
C ILE A 244 -5.06 -7.32 23.63
N THR A 245 -5.49 -8.07 24.64
CA THR A 245 -6.85 -8.59 24.75
C THR A 245 -7.86 -7.46 24.99
N ASP A 246 -7.53 -6.51 25.85
CA ASP A 246 -8.45 -5.43 26.25
C ASP A 246 -8.55 -4.31 25.21
N TYR A 247 -7.47 -4.04 24.47
CA TYR A 247 -7.36 -2.83 23.63
C TYR A 247 -7.15 -3.11 22.15
N ASP A 248 -7.17 -4.38 21.75
CA ASP A 248 -7.00 -4.83 20.36
C ASP A 248 -5.71 -4.27 19.73
N LEU A 249 -4.59 -4.38 20.48
CA LEU A 249 -3.31 -3.88 20.02
C LEU A 249 -2.76 -4.74 18.87
N PRO A 250 -2.34 -4.13 17.75
CA PRO A 250 -1.74 -4.87 16.65
C PRO A 250 -0.33 -5.34 17.02
N ARG A 251 0.19 -6.35 16.32
CA ARG A 251 1.56 -6.86 16.50
C ARG A 251 2.61 -5.74 16.47
N GLU A 252 2.43 -4.75 15.61
CA GLU A 252 3.35 -3.61 15.44
C GLU A 252 3.46 -2.70 16.68
N ALA A 253 2.51 -2.81 17.61
CA ALA A 253 2.52 -2.15 18.92
C ALA A 253 3.39 -2.89 19.94
N ILE A 254 3.75 -4.16 19.71
CA ILE A 254 4.38 -5.00 20.72
C ILE A 254 5.92 -4.92 20.64
N PRO A 255 6.63 -4.71 21.75
CA PRO A 255 8.09 -4.72 21.75
C PRO A 255 8.65 -6.07 21.30
N THR A 256 9.70 -6.03 20.49
CA THR A 256 10.18 -7.19 19.71
C THR A 256 10.71 -8.34 20.56
N ASN A 257 11.22 -8.05 21.77
CA ASN A 257 11.69 -9.05 22.72
C ASN A 257 10.57 -10.00 23.18
N TYR A 258 9.33 -9.54 23.24
CA TYR A 258 8.17 -10.34 23.66
C TYR A 258 7.55 -11.17 22.54
N LEU A 259 7.89 -10.90 21.28
CA LEU A 259 7.41 -11.67 20.11
C LEU A 259 8.05 -13.07 19.98
N LYS A 260 8.78 -13.53 21.00
CA LYS A 260 9.26 -14.92 21.12
C LYS A 260 8.34 -15.78 21.97
N ASP A 261 7.44 -15.17 22.76
CA ASP A 261 6.55 -15.89 23.66
C ASP A 261 5.26 -16.30 22.93
N PRO A 262 4.86 -17.60 22.97
CA PRO A 262 3.65 -18.06 22.31
C PRO A 262 2.37 -17.43 22.86
N ARG A 263 2.31 -17.05 24.15
CA ARG A 263 1.13 -16.44 24.78
C ARG A 263 0.80 -15.07 24.18
N VAL A 264 1.83 -14.30 23.82
CA VAL A 264 1.68 -13.01 23.12
C VAL A 264 1.10 -13.23 21.72
N TRP A 265 1.60 -14.22 21.00
CA TRP A 265 1.08 -14.54 19.66
C TRP A 265 -0.34 -15.07 19.69
N ASP A 266 -0.70 -15.85 20.71
CA ASP A 266 -2.05 -16.39 20.89
C ASP A 266 -3.06 -15.24 21.10
N ALA A 267 -2.73 -14.30 22.00
CA ALA A 267 -3.53 -13.09 22.22
C ALA A 267 -3.69 -12.26 20.93
N LEU A 268 -2.61 -12.09 20.16
CA LEU A 268 -2.67 -11.39 18.88
C LEU A 268 -3.53 -12.11 17.84
N LEU A 269 -3.47 -13.45 17.79
CA LEU A 269 -4.11 -14.27 16.75
C LEU A 269 -5.63 -14.07 16.69
N VAL A 270 -6.26 -13.86 17.85
CA VAL A 270 -7.72 -13.69 17.99
C VAL A 270 -8.29 -12.62 17.06
N ARG A 271 -7.63 -11.46 16.95
CA ARG A 271 -8.06 -10.32 16.14
C ARG A 271 -7.13 -10.01 14.96
N MET A 272 -6.06 -10.78 14.78
CA MET A 272 -5.07 -10.54 13.73
C MET A 272 -5.71 -10.54 12.33
N PRO A 273 -5.48 -9.56 11.46
CA PRO A 273 -5.96 -9.60 10.08
C PRO A 273 -5.36 -10.77 9.28
N LEU A 274 -6.10 -11.38 8.36
CA LEU A 274 -5.66 -12.55 7.56
C LEU A 274 -4.29 -12.37 6.90
N MET A 275 -4.07 -11.24 6.22
CA MET A 275 -2.78 -10.98 5.57
C MET A 275 -1.63 -10.77 6.57
N ALA A 276 -1.92 -10.35 7.81
CA ALA A 276 -0.91 -10.34 8.87
C ALA A 276 -0.65 -11.75 9.41
N MET A 277 -1.69 -12.57 9.53
CA MET A 277 -1.60 -13.98 9.95
C MET A 277 -0.76 -14.80 8.96
N ILE A 278 -1.05 -14.73 7.66
CA ILE A 278 -0.31 -15.43 6.59
C ILE A 278 1.19 -15.08 6.65
N ARG A 279 1.52 -13.79 6.77
CA ARG A 279 2.92 -13.33 6.84
C ARG A 279 3.66 -13.75 8.10
N ASN A 280 2.96 -14.21 9.14
CA ASN A 280 3.55 -14.56 10.43
C ASN A 280 3.40 -16.05 10.78
N LEU A 281 2.93 -16.91 9.86
CA LEU A 281 2.84 -18.36 10.10
C LEU A 281 4.17 -18.96 10.56
N SER A 282 5.28 -18.58 9.92
CA SER A 282 6.61 -19.03 10.32
C SER A 282 7.01 -18.57 11.72
N ASN A 283 6.64 -17.35 12.13
CA ASN A 283 6.96 -16.83 13.46
C ASN A 283 6.17 -17.58 14.53
N MET A 284 4.87 -17.79 14.30
CA MET A 284 3.99 -18.51 15.22
C MET A 284 4.34 -20.01 15.31
N THR A 285 4.88 -20.60 14.24
CA THR A 285 5.44 -21.97 14.28
C THR A 285 6.72 -22.00 15.10
N LYS A 286 7.64 -21.04 14.87
CA LYS A 286 8.94 -20.97 15.54
C LYS A 286 8.81 -20.77 17.06
N CYS A 287 7.82 -20.00 17.53
CA CYS A 287 7.58 -19.84 18.97
C CYS A 287 6.73 -20.96 19.59
N GLY A 288 6.34 -21.97 18.82
CA GLY A 288 5.61 -23.15 19.31
C GLY A 288 4.10 -22.98 19.44
N LEU A 289 3.52 -21.83 19.06
CA LEU A 289 2.07 -21.63 19.06
C LEU A 289 1.37 -22.55 18.03
N LEU A 290 1.92 -22.60 16.82
CA LEU A 290 1.45 -23.51 15.77
C LEU A 290 2.18 -24.85 15.87
N ALA A 291 1.68 -25.72 16.73
CA ALA A 291 2.12 -27.10 16.89
C ALA A 291 1.11 -28.07 16.25
N PRO A 292 1.54 -29.28 15.85
CA PRO A 292 0.62 -30.34 15.40
C PRO A 292 -0.51 -30.56 16.42
N GLY A 293 -1.75 -30.39 15.97
CA GLY A 293 -2.93 -30.59 16.82
C GLY A 293 -3.24 -29.48 17.83
N SER A 294 -2.56 -28.33 17.81
CA SER A 294 -2.92 -27.20 18.69
C SER A 294 -4.22 -26.51 18.25
N ASP A 295 -4.91 -25.84 19.20
CA ASP A 295 -6.09 -25.03 18.91
C ASP A 295 -5.78 -23.88 17.95
N ALA A 296 -4.65 -23.20 18.15
CA ALA A 296 -4.19 -22.14 17.26
C ALA A 296 -4.02 -22.64 15.82
N THR A 297 -3.46 -23.84 15.63
CA THR A 297 -3.35 -24.47 14.29
C THR A 297 -4.74 -24.71 13.68
N ARG A 298 -5.69 -25.23 14.45
CA ARG A 298 -7.08 -25.45 13.97
C ARG A 298 -7.74 -24.13 13.56
N GLU A 299 -7.60 -23.09 14.35
CA GLU A 299 -8.18 -21.77 14.06
C GLU A 299 -7.56 -21.14 12.82
N VAL A 300 -6.22 -21.18 12.67
CA VAL A 300 -5.54 -20.72 11.46
C VAL A 300 -6.03 -21.46 10.22
N VAL A 301 -6.12 -22.79 10.27
CA VAL A 301 -6.61 -23.61 9.14
C VAL A 301 -8.06 -23.26 8.79
N LYS A 302 -8.93 -23.10 9.79
CA LYS A 302 -10.32 -22.69 9.60
C LYS A 302 -10.41 -21.34 8.89
N ARG A 303 -9.63 -20.36 9.33
CA ARG A 303 -9.61 -19.01 8.74
C ARG A 303 -9.06 -19.00 7.32
N LEU A 304 -8.02 -19.78 7.03
CA LEU A 304 -7.45 -19.90 5.68
C LEU A 304 -8.38 -20.60 4.68
N ARG A 305 -9.29 -21.46 5.16
CA ARG A 305 -10.29 -22.16 4.34
C ARG A 305 -11.59 -21.37 4.15
N ASN A 306 -11.74 -20.21 4.78
CA ASN A 306 -12.94 -19.39 4.63
C ASN A 306 -12.86 -18.55 3.35
N ALA A 307 -13.64 -18.93 2.34
CA ALA A 307 -13.71 -18.22 1.06
C ALA A 307 -14.34 -16.81 1.16
N ASN A 308 -15.06 -16.52 2.25
CA ASN A 308 -15.74 -15.24 2.49
C ASN A 308 -14.94 -14.29 3.41
N TYR A 309 -13.66 -14.57 3.64
CA TYR A 309 -12.81 -13.67 4.44
C TYR A 309 -12.47 -12.39 3.65
#